data_AF-A0A2S3QBJ9-F1
#
_entry.id   AF-A0A2S3QBJ9-F1
#
_cell.length_a   1.000
_cell.length_b   1.000
_cell.length_c   1.000
_cell.angle_alpha   90.00
_cell.angle_beta   90.00
_cell.angle_gamma   90.00
#
_symmetry.space_group_name_H-M   'P 1'
#
loop_
_entity.id
_entity.type
_entity.pdbx_description
1 polymer ?
#
loop_
_entity_poly.entity_id
_entity_poly.type
_entity_poly.pdbx_seq_one_letter_code
_entity_poly.pdbx_strand_id
1 'polypeptide(L)'
;MSLYRLQGELLMNSGPRVGTRWTASALERWTPESKAHAEEQLKELAGLQSITTSSWAQARFVTVEEVATTLAIVQNLRDRLWPEFRSRAIWIENGEYGQVRTLQDIDRMLTLFPQIAELQTLYRSEVYALDLQEMASALEPARRGVFSAFVHRLTDTRFKDALKTLAQYRIAGAVQPDDVERLVDQQAQWLERGSQGIPRVPDDHQVHLALWAEVRDALNHLTRLGLPIWDHDWHGWESMLHALADDRVTPHRMVRAHQLREALQGANMGPLLDELENRQIPAEEWRQAFRYAVYSSAVDHILSGDPELGAFTRENHERVIEEFRSDDQDRLHIARLRVSRHHASAAITMLNAFGQEEQLVRQESQKKSRHLSLRKFLQRAPHALLALRPCWVGSPLSVSQLLPAQTLFDLVLFDEGSQVLPEDAIAAIARGKQTVIAGDNHQLPPTPFFASTPEDIEDDEALPFEGYESVLDLMSGMTSPWWLRWHYRSRDERLIAFSNHHIYGNSLITFPGRGHDRPVRHVLVPQTAGTDQDAQSVAAEAERVVQLILSHAKERPQDSLGVITMGIKHAERIQMALDAALRSHSDLADFF
;
A
#
# COMPACT_ATOMS: atom_id res chain seq x y z
N MET A 1 -8.26 12.63 -2.79
CA MET A 1 -7.58 12.36 -1.51
C MET A 1 -6.54 13.44 -1.30
N SER A 2 -6.23 13.85 -0.06
CA SER A 2 -5.11 14.76 0.21
C SER A 2 -3.77 14.05 -0.04
N LEU A 3 -2.71 14.83 -0.29
CA LEU A 3 -1.34 14.30 -0.44
C LEU A 3 -0.91 13.47 0.77
N TYR A 4 -1.18 13.96 1.99
CA TYR A 4 -0.89 13.23 3.22
C TYR A 4 -1.56 11.86 3.27
N ARG A 5 -2.80 11.75 2.81
CA ARG A 5 -3.52 10.48 2.77
C ARG A 5 -2.94 9.54 1.72
N LEU A 6 -2.55 10.06 0.54
CA LEU A 6 -1.88 9.26 -0.50
C LEU A 6 -0.53 8.71 -0.01
N GLN A 7 0.29 9.56 0.62
CA GLN A 7 1.56 9.13 1.22
C GLN A 7 1.33 8.14 2.37
N GLY A 8 0.29 8.34 3.19
CA GLY A 8 -0.13 7.38 4.21
C GLY A 8 -0.44 6.00 3.63
N GLU A 9 -1.27 5.93 2.58
CA GLU A 9 -1.56 4.66 1.89
C GLU A 9 -0.29 4.01 1.30
N LEU A 10 0.63 4.80 0.74
CA LEU A 10 1.90 4.28 0.21
C LEU A 10 2.82 3.72 1.31
N LEU A 11 2.85 4.34 2.48
CA LEU A 11 3.62 3.87 3.64
C LEU A 11 3.01 2.62 4.27
N MET A 12 1.68 2.51 4.27
CA MET A 12 0.96 1.35 4.79
C MET A 12 0.90 0.18 3.82
N ASN A 13 1.21 0.40 2.54
CA ASN A 13 1.22 -0.64 1.52
C ASN A 13 2.41 -1.58 1.73
N SER A 14 2.15 -2.78 2.24
CA SER A 14 3.14 -3.85 2.40
C SER A 14 3.42 -4.63 1.10
N GLY A 15 2.75 -4.28 0.01
CA GLY A 15 2.86 -4.96 -1.28
C GLY A 15 4.09 -4.54 -2.10
N PRO A 16 4.22 -5.09 -3.31
CA PRO A 16 5.38 -4.90 -4.16
C PRO A 16 5.39 -3.50 -4.75
N ARG A 17 6.57 -2.87 -4.69
CA ARG A 17 6.81 -1.57 -5.33
C ARG A 17 7.01 -1.75 -6.82
N VAL A 18 6.10 -1.20 -7.61
CA VAL A 18 6.13 -1.22 -9.08
C VAL A 18 6.58 0.12 -9.67
N GLY A 19 7.31 0.05 -10.77
CA GLY A 19 7.88 1.18 -11.49
C GLY A 19 6.90 1.88 -12.44
N THR A 20 5.79 1.23 -12.79
CA THR A 20 4.77 1.79 -13.67
C THR A 20 4.26 3.14 -13.15
N ARG A 21 4.26 4.15 -14.02
CA ARG A 21 3.73 5.50 -13.78
C ARG A 21 2.76 5.92 -14.86
N TRP A 22 1.57 6.35 -14.45
CA TRP A 22 0.56 6.89 -15.35
C TRP A 22 0.64 8.42 -15.43
N THR A 23 0.34 8.95 -16.62
CA THR A 23 0.22 10.39 -16.86
C THR A 23 -1.00 10.97 -16.14
N ALA A 24 -1.03 12.30 -15.96
CA ALA A 24 -2.18 13.00 -15.36
C ALA A 24 -3.50 12.68 -16.08
N SER A 25 -3.50 12.71 -17.41
CA SER A 25 -4.66 12.38 -18.24
C SER A 25 -5.14 10.92 -18.11
N ALA A 26 -4.24 9.99 -17.81
CA ALA A 26 -4.60 8.62 -17.50
C ALA A 26 -5.14 8.50 -16.06
N LEU A 27 -4.59 9.27 -15.13
CA LEU A 27 -5.06 9.34 -13.74
C LEU A 27 -6.48 9.91 -13.60
N GLU A 28 -6.85 10.89 -14.42
CA GLU A 28 -8.20 11.46 -14.45
C GLU A 28 -9.28 10.42 -14.82
N ARG A 29 -8.91 9.39 -15.60
CA ARG A 29 -9.83 8.30 -15.95
C ARG A 29 -10.08 7.33 -14.80
N TRP A 30 -9.21 7.33 -13.79
CA TRP A 30 -9.34 6.47 -12.60
C TRP A 30 -10.29 7.10 -11.56
N THR A 31 -11.59 7.07 -11.85
CA THR A 31 -12.65 7.29 -10.86
C THR A 31 -12.67 6.20 -9.78
N PRO A 32 -13.33 6.40 -8.62
CA PRO A 32 -13.49 5.35 -7.61
C PRO A 32 -14.09 4.05 -8.17
N GLU A 33 -15.07 4.16 -9.06
CA GLU A 33 -15.76 3.03 -9.67
C GLU A 33 -14.84 2.26 -10.64
N SER A 34 -14.13 2.99 -11.51
CA SER A 34 -13.19 2.36 -12.46
C SER A 34 -11.99 1.72 -11.78
N LYS A 35 -11.48 2.31 -10.69
CA LYS A 35 -10.44 1.68 -9.83
C LYS A 35 -10.95 0.38 -9.22
N ALA A 36 -12.15 0.40 -8.62
CA ALA A 36 -12.74 -0.79 -8.02
C ALA A 36 -12.98 -1.89 -9.06
N HIS A 37 -13.43 -1.50 -10.26
CA HIS A 37 -13.61 -2.43 -11.37
C HIS A 37 -12.29 -3.07 -11.84
N ALA A 38 -11.24 -2.26 -12.03
CA ALA A 38 -9.92 -2.75 -12.40
C ALA A 38 -9.29 -3.66 -11.33
N GLU A 39 -9.48 -3.35 -10.04
CA GLU A 39 -9.04 -4.21 -8.95
C GLU A 39 -9.72 -5.58 -8.94
N GLU A 40 -11.01 -5.63 -9.32
CA GLU A 40 -11.75 -6.88 -9.39
C GLU A 40 -11.35 -7.70 -10.62
N GLN A 41 -11.17 -7.05 -11.78
CA GLN A 41 -10.64 -7.69 -12.98
C GLN A 41 -9.22 -8.24 -12.78
N LEU A 42 -8.35 -7.50 -12.10
CA LEU A 42 -7.01 -7.97 -11.72
C LEU A 42 -7.07 -9.18 -10.78
N LYS A 43 -7.97 -9.16 -9.79
CA LYS A 43 -8.14 -10.29 -8.87
C LYS A 43 -8.68 -11.52 -9.58
N GLU A 44 -9.63 -11.35 -10.50
CA GLU A 44 -10.14 -12.43 -11.32
C GLU A 44 -9.02 -13.02 -12.19
N LEU A 45 -8.26 -12.17 -12.89
CA LEU A 45 -7.13 -12.58 -13.73
C LEU A 45 -6.04 -13.28 -12.92
N ALA A 46 -5.73 -12.78 -11.72
CA ALA A 46 -4.81 -13.41 -10.78
C ALA A 46 -5.24 -14.84 -10.40
N GLY A 47 -6.55 -15.05 -10.16
CA GLY A 47 -7.11 -16.38 -9.91
C GLY A 47 -7.05 -17.34 -11.11
N LEU A 48 -6.78 -16.83 -12.32
CA LEU A 48 -6.63 -17.62 -13.54
C LEU A 48 -5.16 -17.98 -13.84
N GLN A 49 -4.17 -17.54 -13.05
CA GLN A 49 -2.75 -17.86 -13.28
C GLN A 49 -2.39 -19.36 -13.15
N SER A 50 -3.24 -20.17 -12.50
CA SER A 50 -3.00 -21.63 -12.39
C SER A 50 -3.10 -22.40 -13.71
N ILE A 51 -3.53 -21.74 -14.80
CA ILE A 51 -3.57 -22.28 -16.17
C ILE A 51 -2.19 -22.77 -16.64
N THR A 52 -1.10 -22.20 -16.14
CA THR A 52 0.29 -22.53 -16.53
C THR A 52 0.70 -23.98 -16.26
N THR A 53 -0.04 -24.70 -15.43
CA THR A 53 0.21 -26.11 -15.09
C THR A 53 -0.60 -27.11 -15.92
N SER A 54 -1.53 -26.65 -16.75
CA SER A 54 -2.38 -27.51 -17.59
C SER A 54 -1.65 -27.96 -18.86
N SER A 55 -2.05 -29.09 -19.43
CA SER A 55 -1.63 -29.51 -20.78
C SER A 55 -2.06 -28.52 -21.87
N TRP A 56 -3.06 -27.67 -21.59
CA TRP A 56 -3.47 -26.57 -22.44
C TRP A 56 -2.59 -25.32 -22.32
N ALA A 57 -1.58 -25.27 -21.45
CA ALA A 57 -0.87 -24.03 -21.10
C ALA A 57 -0.25 -23.27 -22.31
N GLN A 58 0.12 -23.98 -23.37
CA GLN A 58 0.70 -23.38 -24.60
C GLN A 58 -0.36 -23.02 -25.66
N ALA A 59 -1.60 -23.47 -25.49
CA ALA A 59 -2.68 -23.19 -26.43
C ALA A 59 -3.09 -21.71 -26.39
N ARG A 60 -3.62 -21.19 -27.50
CA ARG A 60 -4.18 -19.85 -27.58
C ARG A 60 -5.63 -19.93 -27.98
N PHE A 61 -6.53 -19.63 -27.04
CA PHE A 61 -7.97 -19.55 -27.29
C PHE A 61 -8.43 -18.11 -27.22
N VAL A 62 -9.13 -17.66 -28.26
CA VAL A 62 -9.69 -16.31 -28.33
C VAL A 62 -11.19 -16.33 -28.04
N THR A 63 -11.91 -17.35 -28.52
CA THR A 63 -13.39 -17.40 -28.44
C THR A 63 -13.91 -18.68 -27.79
N VAL A 64 -15.12 -18.61 -27.24
CA VAL A 64 -15.80 -19.78 -26.64
C VAL A 64 -16.19 -20.80 -27.71
N GLU A 65 -16.49 -20.36 -28.93
CA GLU A 65 -16.81 -21.23 -30.07
C GLU A 65 -15.59 -22.06 -30.51
N GLU A 66 -14.40 -21.45 -30.52
CA GLU A 66 -13.13 -22.14 -30.79
C GLU A 66 -12.85 -23.21 -29.73
N VAL A 67 -13.13 -22.92 -28.45
CA VAL A 67 -13.02 -23.90 -27.36
C VAL A 67 -13.98 -25.07 -27.56
N ALA A 68 -15.25 -24.81 -27.82
CA ALA A 68 -16.25 -25.86 -28.01
C ALA A 68 -15.89 -26.79 -29.18
N THR A 69 -15.47 -26.19 -30.30
CA THR A 69 -15.02 -26.92 -31.49
C THR A 69 -13.78 -27.76 -31.19
N THR A 70 -12.80 -27.19 -30.50
CA THR A 70 -11.55 -27.88 -30.17
C THR A 70 -11.77 -29.04 -29.20
N LEU A 71 -12.59 -28.85 -28.17
CA LEU A 71 -12.94 -29.91 -27.22
C LEU A 71 -13.68 -31.06 -27.90
N ALA A 72 -14.56 -30.77 -28.86
CA ALA A 72 -15.23 -31.80 -29.65
C ALA A 72 -14.22 -32.60 -30.51
N ILE A 73 -13.25 -31.91 -31.13
CA ILE A 73 -12.16 -32.55 -31.89
C ILE A 73 -11.32 -33.46 -31.00
N VAL A 74 -10.90 -32.97 -29.83
CA VAL A 74 -10.10 -33.76 -28.86
C VAL A 74 -10.87 -34.96 -28.33
N GLN A 75 -12.17 -34.81 -28.03
CA GLN A 75 -13.02 -35.93 -27.61
C GLN A 75 -13.16 -36.98 -28.73
N ASN A 76 -13.42 -36.56 -29.97
CA ASN A 76 -13.50 -37.48 -31.10
C ASN A 76 -12.15 -38.19 -31.36
N LEU A 77 -11.03 -37.48 -31.19
CA LEU A 77 -9.70 -38.07 -31.24
C LEU A 77 -9.53 -39.15 -30.17
N ARG A 78 -9.82 -38.85 -28.90
CA ARG A 78 -9.65 -39.78 -27.78
C ARG A 78 -10.59 -40.99 -27.87
N ASP A 79 -11.86 -40.76 -28.15
CA ASP A 79 -12.90 -41.78 -27.98
C ASP A 79 -13.08 -42.67 -29.23
N ARG A 80 -12.65 -42.19 -30.42
CA ARG A 80 -12.86 -42.90 -31.68
C ARG A 80 -11.61 -42.99 -32.55
N LEU A 81 -11.10 -41.86 -33.04
CA LEU A 81 -10.10 -41.87 -34.13
C LEU A 81 -8.76 -42.48 -33.71
N TRP A 82 -8.26 -42.12 -32.51
CA TRP A 82 -6.98 -42.62 -32.01
C TRP A 82 -7.02 -44.11 -31.64
N PRO A 83 -8.02 -44.61 -30.87
CA PRO A 83 -8.15 -46.04 -30.63
C PRO A 83 -8.36 -46.87 -31.90
N GLU A 84 -9.17 -46.38 -32.84
CA GLU A 84 -9.41 -47.09 -34.11
C GLU A 84 -8.12 -47.19 -34.94
N PHE A 85 -7.40 -46.08 -35.09
CA PHE A 85 -6.09 -46.07 -35.75
C PHE A 85 -5.10 -47.01 -35.05
N ARG A 86 -4.97 -46.92 -33.71
CA ARG A 86 -4.05 -47.76 -32.93
C ARG A 86 -4.33 -49.25 -33.07
N SER A 87 -5.60 -49.65 -33.01
CA SER A 87 -6.01 -51.06 -33.12
C SER A 87 -5.63 -51.70 -34.46
N ARG A 88 -5.52 -50.87 -35.52
CA ARG A 88 -5.18 -51.30 -36.87
C ARG A 88 -3.69 -51.14 -37.16
N ALA A 89 -3.03 -50.16 -36.53
CA ALA A 89 -1.63 -49.83 -36.72
C ALA A 89 -0.65 -50.63 -35.83
N ILE A 90 -1.02 -51.85 -35.42
CA ILE A 90 -0.18 -52.74 -34.57
C ILE A 90 1.19 -53.00 -35.23
N TRP A 91 1.24 -52.99 -36.57
CA TRP A 91 2.47 -53.13 -37.34
C TRP A 91 3.52 -52.04 -37.04
N ILE A 92 3.09 -50.87 -36.54
CA ILE A 92 3.99 -49.80 -36.07
C ILE A 92 4.70 -50.25 -34.78
N GLU A 93 3.95 -50.79 -33.82
CA GLU A 93 4.51 -51.32 -32.55
C GLU A 93 5.42 -52.55 -32.80
N ASN A 94 5.11 -53.36 -33.81
CA ASN A 94 5.93 -54.50 -34.23
C ASN A 94 7.21 -54.09 -35.00
N GLY A 95 7.35 -52.83 -35.41
CA GLY A 95 8.50 -52.34 -36.19
C GLY A 95 8.60 -52.93 -37.60
N GLU A 96 7.50 -53.40 -38.19
CA GLU A 96 7.48 -54.13 -39.47
C GLU A 96 7.91 -53.30 -40.68
N TYR A 97 7.86 -51.97 -40.55
CA TYR A 97 8.10 -50.99 -41.62
C TYR A 97 9.05 -49.86 -41.19
N GLY A 98 9.86 -50.10 -40.15
CA GLY A 98 10.92 -49.20 -39.69
C GLY A 98 10.74 -48.68 -38.26
N GLN A 99 11.71 -47.91 -37.78
CA GLN A 99 11.62 -47.23 -36.49
C GLN A 99 10.74 -45.99 -36.63
N VAL A 100 9.55 -46.05 -36.02
CA VAL A 100 8.64 -44.92 -35.90
C VAL A 100 8.68 -44.46 -34.45
N ARG A 101 9.21 -43.25 -34.20
CA ARG A 101 9.38 -42.74 -32.83
C ARG A 101 8.37 -41.65 -32.51
N THR A 102 8.06 -40.79 -33.46
CA THR A 102 7.16 -39.64 -33.25
C THR A 102 5.93 -39.68 -34.15
N LEU A 103 4.93 -38.84 -33.85
CA LEU A 103 3.78 -38.64 -34.74
C LEU A 103 4.20 -38.12 -36.12
N GLN A 104 5.27 -37.32 -36.18
CA GLN A 104 5.84 -36.87 -37.45
C GLN A 104 6.38 -38.04 -38.29
N ASP A 105 6.98 -39.04 -37.66
CA ASP A 105 7.47 -40.24 -38.36
C ASP A 105 6.31 -41.04 -38.95
N ILE A 106 5.19 -41.13 -38.23
CA ILE A 106 3.94 -41.76 -38.72
C ILE A 106 3.42 -41.01 -39.94
N ASP A 107 3.32 -39.69 -39.87
CA ASP A 107 2.84 -38.88 -40.99
C ASP A 107 3.73 -39.05 -42.24
N ARG A 108 5.04 -38.98 -42.05
CA ARG A 108 6.03 -39.21 -43.12
C ARG A 108 5.96 -40.62 -43.68
N MET A 109 5.59 -41.61 -42.88
CA MET A 109 5.50 -43.01 -43.32
C MET A 109 4.22 -43.24 -44.12
N LEU A 110 3.09 -42.78 -43.60
CA LEU A 110 1.80 -42.92 -44.27
C LEU A 110 1.73 -42.09 -45.55
N THR A 111 2.44 -40.97 -45.65
CA THR A 111 2.59 -40.23 -46.91
C THR A 111 3.46 -40.94 -47.96
N LEU A 112 4.32 -41.88 -47.54
CA LEU A 112 5.16 -42.70 -48.42
C LEU A 112 4.38 -43.91 -48.98
N PHE A 113 3.41 -44.45 -48.24
CA PHE A 113 2.64 -45.64 -48.64
C PHE A 113 1.92 -45.49 -50.00
N PRO A 114 1.19 -44.40 -50.32
CA PRO A 114 0.60 -44.21 -51.64
C PRO A 114 1.64 -44.23 -52.77
N GLN A 115 2.82 -43.68 -52.51
CA GLN A 115 3.90 -43.60 -53.50
C GLN A 115 4.47 -45.00 -53.79
N ILE A 116 4.67 -45.80 -52.75
CA ILE A 116 5.12 -47.20 -52.88
C ILE A 116 4.04 -48.04 -53.57
N ALA A 117 2.78 -47.91 -53.13
CA ALA A 117 1.66 -48.64 -53.71
C ALA A 117 1.51 -48.35 -55.21
N GLU A 118 1.63 -47.09 -55.63
CA GLU A 118 1.60 -46.70 -57.04
C GLU A 118 2.71 -47.40 -57.82
N LEU A 119 3.96 -47.36 -57.36
CA LEU A 119 5.06 -48.03 -58.07
C LEU A 119 4.96 -49.55 -58.03
N GLN A 120 4.35 -50.15 -57.01
CA GLN A 120 4.08 -51.59 -56.97
C GLN A 120 3.00 -52.03 -57.97
N THR A 121 2.10 -51.14 -58.42
CA THR A 121 1.23 -51.44 -59.57
C THR A 121 2.00 -51.47 -60.90
N LEU A 122 3.15 -50.79 -60.93
CA LEU A 122 3.95 -50.60 -62.13
C LEU A 122 5.14 -51.56 -62.23
N TYR A 123 5.77 -51.93 -61.11
CA TYR A 123 6.94 -52.82 -61.01
C TYR A 123 6.72 -53.92 -59.99
N ARG A 124 7.34 -55.08 -60.23
CA ARG A 124 7.43 -56.17 -59.25
C ARG A 124 8.39 -55.79 -58.13
N SER A 125 8.10 -56.23 -56.90
CA SER A 125 8.87 -55.87 -55.70
C SER A 125 10.35 -56.26 -55.77
N GLU A 126 10.73 -57.23 -56.59
CA GLU A 126 12.13 -57.63 -56.80
C GLU A 126 12.97 -56.55 -57.50
N VAL A 127 12.35 -55.50 -58.06
CA VAL A 127 13.07 -54.35 -58.64
C VAL A 127 13.98 -53.66 -57.61
N TYR A 128 13.61 -53.68 -56.34
CA TYR A 128 14.39 -53.10 -55.24
C TYR A 128 15.62 -53.93 -54.83
N ALA A 129 15.78 -55.15 -55.37
CA ALA A 129 16.99 -55.95 -55.19
C ALA A 129 18.10 -55.57 -56.19
N LEU A 130 17.80 -54.71 -57.16
CA LEU A 130 18.76 -54.18 -58.13
C LEU A 130 19.55 -53.02 -57.52
N ASP A 131 20.72 -52.71 -58.09
CA ASP A 131 21.43 -51.46 -57.79
C ASP A 131 20.70 -50.28 -58.45
N LEU A 132 19.67 -49.79 -57.77
CA LEU A 132 18.85 -48.69 -58.26
C LEU A 132 19.65 -47.39 -58.45
N GLN A 133 20.74 -47.21 -57.69
CA GLN A 133 21.61 -46.04 -57.81
C GLN A 133 22.43 -46.09 -59.10
N GLU A 134 22.99 -47.27 -59.45
CA GLU A 134 23.64 -47.50 -60.73
C GLU A 134 22.66 -47.30 -61.89
N MET A 135 21.43 -47.82 -61.77
CA MET A 135 20.39 -47.65 -62.79
C MET A 135 19.94 -46.19 -62.98
N ALA A 136 19.79 -45.43 -61.90
CA ALA A 136 19.49 -44.00 -61.98
C ALA A 136 20.62 -43.24 -62.68
N SER A 137 21.88 -43.56 -62.35
CA SER A 137 23.05 -42.95 -62.99
C SER A 137 23.12 -43.26 -64.49
N ALA A 138 22.75 -44.49 -64.89
CA ALA A 138 22.73 -44.92 -66.28
C ALA A 138 21.61 -44.25 -67.09
N LEU A 139 20.53 -43.79 -66.44
CA LEU A 139 19.38 -43.14 -67.07
C LEU A 139 19.38 -41.60 -66.96
N GLU A 140 20.36 -41.01 -66.27
CA GLU A 140 20.57 -39.56 -66.15
C GLU A 140 20.50 -38.80 -67.48
N PRO A 141 21.04 -39.31 -68.62
CA PRO A 141 20.93 -38.63 -69.90
C PRO A 141 19.50 -38.42 -70.40
N ALA A 142 18.51 -39.20 -69.94
CA ALA A 142 17.12 -39.03 -70.33
C ALA A 142 16.49 -37.75 -69.78
N ARG A 143 17.03 -37.21 -68.68
CA ARG A 143 16.57 -35.96 -68.04
C ARG A 143 16.89 -34.71 -68.85
N ARG A 144 17.87 -34.79 -69.75
CA ARG A 144 18.27 -33.68 -70.65
C ARG A 144 17.31 -33.48 -71.83
N GLY A 145 16.25 -34.28 -71.91
CA GLY A 145 15.16 -34.17 -72.88
C GLY A 145 15.04 -35.38 -73.79
N VAL A 146 13.88 -35.49 -74.46
CA VAL A 146 13.48 -36.64 -75.30
C VAL A 146 14.51 -36.97 -76.38
N PHE A 147 15.18 -35.97 -76.94
CA PHE A 147 16.25 -36.16 -77.94
C PHE A 147 17.48 -36.86 -77.36
N SER A 148 17.90 -36.47 -76.14
CA SER A 148 19.03 -37.08 -75.43
C SER A 148 18.72 -38.55 -75.08
N ALA A 149 17.53 -38.82 -74.55
CA ALA A 149 17.06 -40.19 -74.28
C ALA A 149 17.09 -41.07 -75.53
N PHE A 150 16.70 -40.53 -76.69
CA PHE A 150 16.70 -41.26 -77.97
C PHE A 150 18.11 -41.57 -78.48
N VAL A 151 19.04 -40.60 -78.41
CA VAL A 151 20.44 -40.79 -78.83
C VAL A 151 21.14 -41.83 -77.96
N HIS A 152 21.00 -41.74 -76.63
CA HIS A 152 21.63 -42.68 -75.70
C HIS A 152 21.04 -44.10 -75.78
N ARG A 153 19.77 -44.25 -76.16
CA ARG A 153 19.18 -45.56 -76.45
C ARG A 153 19.81 -46.29 -77.65
N LEU A 154 20.40 -45.55 -78.59
CA LEU A 154 21.06 -46.11 -79.78
C LEU A 154 22.59 -46.27 -79.61
N THR A 155 23.21 -45.45 -78.76
CA THR A 155 24.68 -45.32 -78.68
C THR A 155 25.27 -45.86 -77.39
N ASP A 156 24.52 -45.89 -76.29
CA ASP A 156 25.02 -46.28 -74.97
C ASP A 156 24.46 -47.66 -74.56
N THR A 157 25.37 -48.61 -74.40
CA THR A 157 25.02 -49.96 -73.95
C THR A 157 24.49 -49.97 -72.52
N ARG A 158 25.02 -49.11 -71.63
CA ARG A 158 24.59 -49.04 -70.22
C ARG A 158 23.16 -48.52 -70.08
N PHE A 159 22.84 -47.47 -70.82
CA PHE A 159 21.47 -46.90 -70.86
C PHE A 159 20.44 -47.93 -71.37
N LYS A 160 20.80 -48.66 -72.44
CA LYS A 160 19.95 -49.69 -73.03
C LYS A 160 19.76 -50.89 -72.10
N ASP A 161 20.83 -51.34 -71.45
CA ASP A 161 20.79 -52.46 -70.51
C ASP A 161 20.00 -52.10 -69.24
N ALA A 162 20.11 -50.86 -68.74
CA ALA A 162 19.30 -50.37 -67.62
C ALA A 162 17.79 -50.38 -67.96
N LEU A 163 17.38 -49.81 -69.11
CA LEU A 163 15.98 -49.85 -69.55
C LEU A 163 15.47 -51.28 -69.77
N LYS A 164 16.30 -52.15 -70.34
CA LYS A 164 15.95 -53.55 -70.60
C LYS A 164 15.78 -54.33 -69.30
N THR A 165 16.66 -54.13 -68.32
CA THR A 165 16.57 -54.76 -67.01
C THR A 165 15.34 -54.29 -66.25
N LEU A 166 15.07 -52.98 -66.20
CA LEU A 166 13.84 -52.44 -65.57
C LEU A 166 12.56 -52.93 -66.24
N ALA A 167 12.57 -53.08 -67.56
CA ALA A 167 11.43 -53.63 -68.31
C ALA A 167 11.12 -55.10 -67.95
N GLN A 168 12.09 -55.89 -67.47
CA GLN A 168 11.86 -57.26 -66.99
C GLN A 168 11.05 -57.30 -65.70
N TYR A 169 11.17 -56.27 -64.86
CA TYR A 169 10.45 -56.13 -63.60
C TYR A 169 9.19 -55.28 -63.73
N ARG A 170 8.89 -54.72 -64.92
CA ARG A 170 7.69 -53.91 -65.17
C ARG A 170 6.44 -54.80 -65.32
N ILE A 171 5.35 -54.41 -64.68
CA ILE A 171 4.05 -55.08 -64.71
C ILE A 171 3.10 -54.39 -65.71
N ALA A 172 3.09 -53.05 -65.76
CA ALA A 172 2.15 -52.29 -66.57
C ALA A 172 2.78 -51.03 -67.22
N GLY A 173 2.45 -50.76 -68.49
CA GLY A 173 2.92 -49.57 -69.23
C GLY A 173 4.40 -49.62 -69.63
N ALA A 174 4.88 -48.57 -70.31
CA ALA A 174 6.29 -48.42 -70.67
C ALA A 174 7.11 -47.90 -69.49
N VAL A 175 8.37 -48.34 -69.37
CA VAL A 175 9.35 -47.82 -68.39
C VAL A 175 9.58 -46.34 -68.64
N GLN A 176 9.30 -45.50 -67.65
CA GLN A 176 9.65 -44.08 -67.69
C GLN A 176 10.98 -43.86 -66.95
N PRO A 177 11.89 -43.02 -67.47
CA PRO A 177 13.15 -42.71 -66.79
C PRO A 177 12.96 -42.15 -65.37
N ASP A 178 11.92 -41.32 -65.17
CA ASP A 178 11.60 -40.72 -63.87
C ASP A 178 11.18 -41.76 -62.82
N ASP A 179 10.73 -42.94 -63.23
CA ASP A 179 10.31 -43.99 -62.30
C ASP A 179 11.48 -44.49 -61.45
N VAL A 180 12.69 -44.53 -62.00
CA VAL A 180 13.87 -45.06 -61.31
C VAL A 180 14.30 -44.15 -60.18
N GLU A 181 14.14 -42.85 -60.36
CA GLU A 181 14.41 -41.88 -59.31
C GLU A 181 13.39 -41.96 -58.20
N ARG A 182 12.11 -42.14 -58.55
CA ARG A 182 11.07 -42.41 -57.56
C ARG A 182 11.36 -43.70 -56.79
N LEU A 183 11.87 -44.75 -57.44
CA LEU A 183 12.29 -46.00 -56.79
C LEU A 183 13.52 -45.79 -55.87
N VAL A 184 14.51 -45.01 -56.31
CA VAL A 184 15.69 -44.63 -55.50
C VAL A 184 15.28 -43.81 -54.28
N ASP A 185 14.47 -42.77 -54.47
CA ASP A 185 13.98 -41.90 -53.40
C ASP A 185 13.15 -42.70 -52.38
N GLN A 186 12.29 -43.60 -52.85
CA GLN A 186 11.53 -44.50 -51.98
C GLN A 186 12.45 -45.46 -51.21
N GLN A 187 13.44 -46.05 -51.86
CA GLN A 187 14.40 -46.95 -51.22
C GLN A 187 15.25 -46.20 -50.17
N ALA A 188 15.70 -44.98 -50.48
CA ALA A 188 16.44 -44.13 -49.56
C ALA A 188 15.59 -43.79 -48.32
N GLN A 189 14.36 -43.29 -48.52
CA GLN A 189 13.43 -42.97 -47.43
C GLN A 189 13.01 -44.19 -46.61
N TRP A 190 13.03 -45.38 -47.21
CA TRP A 190 12.77 -46.66 -46.53
C TRP A 190 13.95 -47.10 -45.65
N LEU A 191 15.17 -47.01 -46.19
CA LEU A 191 16.41 -47.39 -45.51
C LEU A 191 16.76 -46.43 -44.36
N GLU A 192 16.53 -45.14 -44.54
CA GLU A 192 16.72 -44.11 -43.50
C GLU A 192 15.93 -44.40 -42.22
N ARG A 193 14.82 -45.14 -42.32
CA ARG A 193 13.97 -45.53 -41.18
C ARG A 193 14.45 -46.80 -40.46
N GLY A 194 15.56 -47.41 -40.91
CA GLY A 194 16.11 -48.61 -40.30
C GLY A 194 15.34 -49.90 -40.61
N SER A 195 14.46 -49.89 -41.62
CA SER A 195 13.72 -51.06 -42.08
C SER A 195 14.64 -52.08 -42.75
N GLN A 196 14.63 -53.32 -42.27
CA GLN A 196 15.36 -54.43 -42.90
C GLN A 196 14.45 -55.17 -43.88
N GLY A 197 14.26 -54.62 -45.08
CA GLY A 197 13.44 -55.24 -46.12
C GLY A 197 13.17 -54.35 -47.33
N ILE A 198 12.57 -54.93 -48.35
CA ILE A 198 12.13 -54.23 -49.57
C ILE A 198 10.94 -53.31 -49.23
N PRO A 199 10.82 -52.10 -49.83
CA PRO A 199 9.66 -51.24 -49.68
C PRO A 199 8.34 -51.96 -49.99
N ARG A 200 7.45 -52.00 -48.99
CA ARG A 200 6.15 -52.65 -49.07
C ARG A 200 5.09 -51.91 -48.27
N VAL A 201 3.83 -52.07 -48.65
CA VAL A 201 2.69 -51.47 -47.97
C VAL A 201 1.78 -52.56 -47.39
N PRO A 202 1.08 -52.29 -46.27
CA PRO A 202 0.02 -53.18 -45.80
C PRO A 202 -1.11 -53.35 -46.84
N ASP A 203 -1.72 -54.54 -46.90
CA ASP A 203 -2.83 -54.82 -47.82
C ASP A 203 -4.03 -53.88 -47.61
N ASP A 204 -4.23 -53.39 -46.38
CA ASP A 204 -5.27 -52.45 -45.97
C ASP A 204 -4.79 -50.99 -45.84
N HIS A 205 -3.65 -50.62 -46.46
CA HIS A 205 -3.07 -49.26 -46.41
C HIS A 205 -4.06 -48.12 -46.71
N GLN A 206 -5.05 -48.32 -47.59
CA GLN A 206 -6.06 -47.32 -47.90
C GLN A 206 -6.93 -46.95 -46.69
N VAL A 207 -7.21 -47.92 -45.81
CA VAL A 207 -7.99 -47.69 -44.59
C VAL A 207 -7.15 -46.94 -43.55
N HIS A 208 -5.88 -47.29 -43.40
CA HIS A 208 -4.93 -46.57 -42.56
C HIS A 208 -4.74 -45.12 -43.02
N LEU A 209 -4.68 -44.89 -44.32
CA LEU A 209 -4.57 -43.57 -44.93
C LEU A 209 -5.81 -42.70 -44.68
N ALA A 210 -7.01 -43.26 -44.82
CA ALA A 210 -8.26 -42.55 -44.57
C ALA A 210 -8.39 -42.17 -43.09
N LEU A 211 -8.14 -43.10 -42.17
CA LEU A 211 -8.18 -42.84 -40.73
C LEU A 211 -7.11 -41.83 -40.31
N TRP A 212 -5.89 -41.97 -40.84
CA TRP A 212 -4.81 -41.02 -40.54
C TRP A 212 -5.08 -39.63 -41.10
N ALA A 213 -5.75 -39.50 -42.25
CA ALA A 213 -6.13 -38.19 -42.77
C ALA A 213 -7.03 -37.43 -41.77
N GLU A 214 -8.03 -38.10 -41.19
CA GLU A 214 -8.89 -37.52 -40.15
C GLU A 214 -8.11 -37.19 -38.87
N VAL A 215 -7.22 -38.08 -38.41
CA VAL A 215 -6.34 -37.83 -37.26
C VAL A 215 -5.44 -36.61 -37.53
N ARG A 216 -4.78 -36.57 -38.69
CA ARG A 216 -3.87 -35.51 -39.11
C ARG A 216 -4.57 -34.15 -39.16
N ASP A 217 -5.78 -34.08 -39.68
CA ASP A 217 -6.56 -32.84 -39.70
C ASP A 217 -6.86 -32.33 -38.28
N ALA A 218 -7.17 -33.23 -37.36
CA ALA A 218 -7.37 -32.91 -35.96
C ALA A 218 -6.06 -32.48 -35.25
N LEU A 219 -4.93 -33.15 -35.52
CA LEU A 219 -3.60 -32.74 -35.01
C LEU A 219 -3.18 -31.37 -35.56
N ASN A 220 -3.44 -31.11 -36.84
CA ASN A 220 -3.20 -29.81 -37.48
C ASN A 220 -4.04 -28.71 -36.82
N HIS A 221 -5.30 -28.99 -36.48
CA HIS A 221 -6.15 -28.05 -35.74
C HIS A 221 -5.52 -27.66 -34.40
N LEU A 222 -5.06 -28.64 -33.62
CA LEU A 222 -4.43 -28.40 -32.33
C LEU A 222 -3.04 -27.73 -32.47
N THR A 223 -2.30 -28.02 -33.53
CA THR A 223 -1.01 -27.36 -33.82
C THR A 223 -1.20 -25.87 -34.12
N ARG A 224 -2.29 -25.48 -34.79
CA ARG A 224 -2.62 -24.06 -35.03
C ARG A 224 -2.88 -23.28 -33.74
N LEU A 225 -3.31 -23.96 -32.68
CA LEU A 225 -3.47 -23.36 -31.35
C LEU A 225 -2.14 -23.17 -30.62
N GLY A 226 -1.01 -23.66 -31.16
CA GLY A 226 0.32 -23.53 -30.58
C GLY A 226 0.77 -24.72 -29.73
N LEU A 227 0.04 -25.84 -29.75
CA LEU A 227 0.42 -27.05 -29.02
C LEU A 227 1.53 -27.80 -29.79
N PRO A 228 2.63 -28.20 -29.12
CA PRO A 228 3.75 -28.90 -29.74
C PRO A 228 3.43 -30.40 -29.87
N ILE A 229 2.72 -30.80 -30.92
CA ILE A 229 2.13 -32.16 -30.99
C ILE A 229 3.02 -33.16 -31.74
N TRP A 230 3.63 -32.74 -32.85
CA TRP A 230 4.28 -33.63 -33.81
C TRP A 230 5.50 -34.36 -33.28
N ASP A 231 6.17 -33.80 -32.27
CA ASP A 231 7.40 -34.34 -31.68
C ASP A 231 7.13 -35.38 -30.58
N HIS A 232 5.88 -35.57 -30.17
CA HIS A 232 5.53 -36.58 -29.18
C HIS A 232 5.69 -37.99 -29.74
N ASP A 233 6.15 -38.90 -28.89
CA ASP A 233 6.12 -40.33 -29.15
C ASP A 233 4.72 -40.90 -28.95
N TRP A 234 4.56 -42.18 -29.31
CA TRP A 234 3.27 -42.87 -29.30
C TRP A 234 2.55 -42.80 -27.95
N HIS A 235 3.28 -43.08 -26.86
CA HIS A 235 2.73 -43.13 -25.50
C HIS A 235 2.58 -41.74 -24.88
N GLY A 236 3.51 -40.83 -25.18
CA GLY A 236 3.49 -39.45 -24.72
C GLY A 236 2.34 -38.67 -25.35
N TRP A 237 2.05 -38.89 -26.64
CA TRP A 237 0.87 -38.33 -27.28
C TRP A 237 -0.42 -38.88 -26.67
N GLU A 238 -0.53 -40.20 -26.46
CA GLU A 238 -1.73 -40.79 -25.85
C GLU A 238 -1.98 -40.20 -24.46
N SER A 239 -0.93 -40.08 -23.64
CA SER A 239 -1.01 -39.45 -22.32
C SER A 239 -1.44 -37.98 -22.40
N MET A 240 -0.88 -37.21 -23.34
CA MET A 240 -1.26 -35.82 -23.58
C MET A 240 -2.70 -35.68 -24.08
N LEU A 241 -3.14 -36.55 -24.99
CA LEU A 241 -4.50 -36.56 -25.52
C LEU A 241 -5.53 -36.81 -24.41
N HIS A 242 -5.25 -37.77 -23.52
CA HIS A 242 -6.08 -37.99 -22.32
C HIS A 242 -6.11 -36.75 -21.42
N ALA A 243 -4.95 -36.16 -21.11
CA ALA A 243 -4.87 -34.97 -20.28
C ALA A 243 -5.63 -33.76 -20.88
N LEU A 244 -5.54 -33.55 -22.19
CA LEU A 244 -6.29 -32.50 -22.91
C LEU A 244 -7.80 -32.76 -22.91
N ALA A 245 -8.23 -34.01 -23.09
CA ALA A 245 -9.64 -34.37 -23.13
C ALA A 245 -10.34 -34.31 -21.77
N ASP A 246 -9.60 -34.64 -20.70
CA ASP A 246 -10.09 -34.63 -19.33
C ASP A 246 -10.16 -33.21 -18.77
N ASP A 247 -9.22 -32.33 -19.14
CA ASP A 247 -9.25 -30.90 -18.77
C ASP A 247 -10.16 -30.08 -19.70
N ARG A 248 -11.46 -30.07 -19.37
CA ARG A 248 -12.48 -29.29 -20.09
C ARG A 248 -12.63 -27.86 -19.60
N VAL A 249 -12.09 -27.54 -18.42
CA VAL A 249 -12.34 -26.25 -17.75
C VAL A 249 -11.29 -25.21 -18.13
N THR A 250 -10.03 -25.63 -18.27
CA THR A 250 -8.92 -24.71 -18.56
C THR A 250 -9.10 -23.91 -19.86
N PRO A 251 -9.52 -24.50 -20.99
CA PRO A 251 -9.74 -23.73 -22.22
C PRO A 251 -10.74 -22.56 -22.05
N HIS A 252 -11.83 -22.76 -21.30
CA HIS A 252 -12.77 -21.68 -20.99
C HIS A 252 -12.16 -20.61 -20.08
N ARG A 253 -11.34 -21.02 -19.10
CA ARG A 253 -10.59 -20.10 -18.24
C ARG A 253 -9.57 -19.28 -19.04
N MET A 254 -8.96 -19.85 -20.08
CA MET A 254 -8.02 -19.15 -20.98
C MET A 254 -8.70 -18.06 -21.80
N VAL A 255 -9.90 -18.34 -22.35
CA VAL A 255 -10.70 -17.31 -23.03
C VAL A 255 -11.05 -16.17 -22.08
N ARG A 256 -11.47 -16.50 -20.85
CA ARG A 256 -11.79 -15.48 -19.84
C ARG A 256 -10.56 -14.64 -19.46
N ALA A 257 -9.40 -15.29 -19.29
CA ALA A 257 -8.14 -14.60 -19.03
C ALA A 257 -7.74 -13.67 -20.18
N HIS A 258 -7.94 -14.10 -21.44
CA HIS A 258 -7.70 -13.26 -22.62
C HIS A 258 -8.61 -12.02 -22.64
N GLN A 259 -9.92 -12.19 -22.44
CA GLN A 259 -10.88 -11.08 -22.37
C GLN A 259 -10.54 -10.08 -21.25
N LEU A 260 -10.15 -10.59 -20.07
CA LEU A 260 -9.73 -9.73 -18.95
C LEU A 260 -8.45 -8.95 -19.29
N ARG A 261 -7.46 -9.59 -19.93
CA ARG A 261 -6.24 -8.90 -20.37
C ARG A 261 -6.56 -7.80 -21.38
N GLU A 262 -7.40 -8.05 -22.38
CA GLU A 262 -7.79 -7.02 -23.35
C GLU A 262 -8.51 -5.84 -22.68
N ALA A 263 -9.43 -6.12 -21.75
CA ALA A 263 -10.14 -5.08 -21.02
C ALA A 263 -9.18 -4.20 -20.18
N LEU A 264 -8.24 -4.83 -19.47
CA LEU A 264 -7.22 -4.14 -18.68
C LEU A 264 -6.23 -3.35 -19.56
N GLN A 265 -5.84 -3.90 -20.71
CA GLN A 265 -5.02 -3.19 -21.70
C GLN A 265 -5.74 -1.95 -22.25
N GLY A 266 -7.04 -2.06 -22.56
CA GLY A 266 -7.89 -0.94 -22.96
C GLY A 266 -8.02 0.15 -21.89
N ALA A 267 -7.85 -0.21 -20.62
CA ALA A 267 -7.79 0.71 -19.49
C ALA A 267 -6.38 1.30 -19.22
N ASN A 268 -5.45 1.21 -20.19
CA ASN A 268 -4.05 1.63 -20.07
C ASN A 268 -3.24 0.88 -19.00
N MET A 269 -3.63 -0.34 -18.64
CA MET A 269 -2.89 -1.15 -17.65
C MET A 269 -1.83 -2.07 -18.26
N GLY A 270 -1.64 -2.04 -19.58
CA GLY A 270 -0.64 -2.85 -20.29
C GLY A 270 0.75 -2.81 -19.64
N PRO A 271 1.36 -1.63 -19.42
CA PRO A 271 2.68 -1.54 -18.80
C PRO A 271 2.77 -2.16 -17.39
N LEU A 272 1.68 -2.05 -16.60
CA LEU A 272 1.63 -2.68 -15.28
C LEU A 272 1.54 -4.21 -15.41
N LEU A 273 0.70 -4.72 -16.31
CA LEU A 273 0.57 -6.17 -16.54
C LEU A 273 1.90 -6.77 -17.00
N ASP A 274 2.56 -6.11 -17.95
CA ASP A 274 3.87 -6.54 -18.44
C ASP A 274 4.91 -6.52 -17.32
N GLU A 275 4.90 -5.50 -16.45
CA GLU A 275 5.80 -5.44 -15.29
C GLU A 275 5.51 -6.55 -14.27
N LEU A 276 4.23 -6.82 -13.96
CA LEU A 276 3.80 -7.87 -13.05
C LEU A 276 4.25 -9.26 -13.53
N GLU A 277 4.06 -9.54 -14.83
CA GLU A 277 4.41 -10.82 -15.44
C GLU A 277 5.93 -10.97 -15.58
N ASN A 278 6.65 -9.96 -16.07
CA ASN A 278 8.12 -10.01 -16.24
C ASN A 278 8.86 -10.16 -14.91
N ARG A 279 8.35 -9.53 -13.84
CA ARG A 279 8.93 -9.64 -12.48
C ARG A 279 8.42 -10.85 -11.71
N GLN A 280 7.51 -11.63 -12.29
CA GLN A 280 6.88 -12.80 -11.67
C GLN A 280 6.28 -12.47 -10.28
N ILE A 281 5.64 -11.30 -10.16
CA ILE A 281 5.01 -10.89 -8.90
C ILE A 281 3.86 -11.86 -8.59
N PRO A 282 3.75 -12.39 -7.35
CA PRO A 282 2.67 -13.29 -6.96
C PRO A 282 1.29 -12.71 -7.26
N ALA A 283 0.40 -13.53 -7.81
CA ALA A 283 -0.93 -13.11 -8.27
C ALA A 283 -1.77 -12.43 -7.16
N GLU A 284 -1.60 -12.86 -5.91
CA GLU A 284 -2.26 -12.31 -4.73
C GLU A 284 -1.88 -10.84 -4.45
N GLU A 285 -0.68 -10.44 -4.88
CA GLU A 285 -0.13 -9.10 -4.65
C GLU A 285 -0.48 -8.10 -5.76
N TRP A 286 -1.05 -8.55 -6.87
CA TRP A 286 -1.33 -7.70 -8.04
C TRP A 286 -2.25 -6.51 -7.71
N ARG A 287 -3.21 -6.72 -6.81
CA ARG A 287 -4.09 -5.64 -6.32
C ARG A 287 -3.30 -4.56 -5.56
N GLN A 288 -2.37 -4.97 -4.71
CA GLN A 288 -1.54 -4.05 -3.92
C GLN A 288 -0.54 -3.30 -4.81
N ALA A 289 0.01 -4.00 -5.83
CA ALA A 289 0.85 -3.42 -6.86
C ALA A 289 0.10 -2.35 -7.68
N PHE A 290 -1.14 -2.63 -8.08
CA PHE A 290 -1.99 -1.67 -8.79
C PHE A 290 -2.24 -0.41 -7.95
N ARG A 291 -2.64 -0.57 -6.69
CA ARG A 291 -2.82 0.56 -5.76
C ARG A 291 -1.55 1.37 -5.61
N TYR A 292 -0.40 0.70 -5.46
CA TYR A 292 0.91 1.36 -5.39
C TYR A 292 1.18 2.21 -6.64
N ALA A 293 0.97 1.65 -7.84
CA ALA A 293 1.16 2.38 -9.10
C ALA A 293 0.24 3.61 -9.19
N VAL A 294 -1.04 3.46 -8.83
CA VAL A 294 -2.01 4.58 -8.85
C VAL A 294 -1.58 5.68 -7.89
N TYR A 295 -1.28 5.34 -6.63
CA TYR A 295 -0.94 6.33 -5.62
C TYR A 295 0.41 6.98 -5.87
N SER A 296 1.42 6.22 -6.30
CA SER A 296 2.74 6.76 -6.63
C SER A 296 2.65 7.71 -7.82
N SER A 297 1.91 7.35 -8.88
CA SER A 297 1.69 8.24 -10.03
C SER A 297 0.99 9.54 -9.63
N ALA A 298 0.00 9.47 -8.72
CA ALA A 298 -0.68 10.66 -8.21
C ALA A 298 0.25 11.54 -7.36
N VAL A 299 1.08 10.95 -6.50
CA VAL A 299 2.07 11.68 -5.70
C VAL A 299 3.10 12.35 -6.60
N ASP A 300 3.68 11.63 -7.56
CA ASP A 300 4.67 12.17 -8.49
C ASP A 300 4.09 13.34 -9.29
N HIS A 301 2.83 13.25 -9.70
CA HIS A 301 2.15 14.35 -10.39
C HIS A 301 1.94 15.57 -9.49
N ILE A 302 1.49 15.39 -8.24
CA ILE A 302 1.30 16.49 -7.28
C ILE A 302 2.63 17.18 -6.98
N LEU A 303 3.69 16.41 -6.72
CA LEU A 303 5.03 16.95 -6.42
C LEU A 303 5.63 17.68 -7.62
N SER A 304 5.30 17.27 -8.85
CA SER A 304 5.74 17.97 -10.07
C SER A 304 4.95 19.25 -10.34
N GLY A 305 3.71 19.34 -9.85
CA GLY A 305 2.84 20.51 -10.04
C GLY A 305 3.10 21.64 -9.04
N ASP A 306 3.67 21.32 -7.88
CA ASP A 306 3.96 22.28 -6.81
C ASP A 306 5.47 22.26 -6.46
N PRO A 307 6.24 23.28 -6.88
CA PRO A 307 7.67 23.35 -6.60
C PRO A 307 8.01 23.38 -5.10
N GLU A 308 7.15 23.93 -4.23
CA GLU A 308 7.43 23.96 -2.79
C GLU A 308 7.35 22.57 -2.18
N LEU A 309 6.36 21.77 -2.63
CA LEU A 309 6.23 20.37 -2.22
C LEU A 309 7.33 19.50 -2.84
N GLY A 310 7.67 19.73 -4.12
CA GLY A 310 8.73 18.97 -4.81
C GLY A 310 10.13 19.23 -4.27
N ALA A 311 10.41 20.46 -3.80
CA ALA A 311 11.69 20.82 -3.19
C ALA A 311 11.79 20.45 -1.70
N PHE A 312 10.69 20.02 -1.08
CA PHE A 312 10.69 19.64 0.33
C PHE A 312 11.62 18.45 0.57
N THR A 313 12.60 18.65 1.43
CA THR A 313 13.47 17.59 1.95
C THR A 313 13.42 17.61 3.47
N ARG A 314 13.32 16.43 4.07
CA ARG A 314 13.26 16.29 5.53
C ARG A 314 14.50 16.88 6.18
N GLU A 315 15.67 16.64 5.59
CA GLU A 315 16.97 17.06 6.10
C GLU A 315 17.07 18.58 6.16
N ASN A 316 16.62 19.28 5.11
CA ASN A 316 16.62 20.74 5.11
C ASN A 316 15.61 21.30 6.14
N HIS A 317 14.44 20.68 6.25
CA HIS A 317 13.42 21.09 7.21
C HIS A 317 13.88 20.89 8.67
N GLU A 318 14.47 19.74 8.99
CA GLU A 318 15.04 19.46 10.32
C GLU A 318 16.18 20.43 10.66
N ARG A 319 17.03 20.77 9.69
CA ARG A 319 18.07 21.78 9.86
C ARG A 319 17.50 23.15 10.22
N VAL A 320 16.49 23.61 9.49
CA VAL A 320 15.82 24.91 9.76
C VAL A 320 15.18 24.93 11.15
N ILE A 321 14.57 23.82 11.58
CA ILE A 321 14.00 23.70 12.93
C ILE A 321 15.10 23.84 14.00
N GLU A 322 16.24 23.19 13.80
CA GLU A 322 17.34 23.21 14.77
C GLU A 322 18.02 24.58 14.83
N GLU A 323 18.24 25.22 13.67
CA GLU A 323 18.72 26.61 13.58
C GLU A 323 17.77 27.56 14.32
N PHE A 324 16.46 27.45 14.09
CA PHE A 324 15.48 28.27 14.80
C PHE A 324 15.53 28.06 16.32
N ARG A 325 15.67 26.82 16.80
CA ARG A 325 15.76 26.51 18.23
C ARG A 325 17.01 27.12 18.86
N SER A 326 18.15 26.98 18.19
CA SER A 326 19.42 27.55 18.65
C SER A 326 19.33 29.08 18.70
N ASP A 327 18.88 29.70 17.61
CA ASP A 327 18.77 31.15 17.50
C ASP A 327 17.76 31.72 18.50
N ASP A 328 16.64 31.04 18.78
CA ASP A 328 15.69 31.49 19.80
C ASP A 328 16.28 31.41 21.22
N GLN A 329 17.07 30.38 21.53
CA GLN A 329 17.79 30.29 22.81
C GLN A 329 18.82 31.41 22.97
N ASP A 330 19.59 31.69 21.91
CA ASP A 330 20.56 32.78 21.89
C ASP A 330 19.86 34.15 22.02
N ARG A 331 18.75 34.33 21.30
CA ARG A 331 17.90 35.53 21.42
C ARG A 331 17.40 35.70 22.84
N LEU A 332 16.92 34.64 23.50
CA LEU A 332 16.48 34.69 24.89
C LEU A 332 17.62 35.08 25.83
N HIS A 333 18.82 34.55 25.62
CA HIS A 333 20.01 34.93 26.38
C HIS A 333 20.33 36.42 26.23
N ILE A 334 20.39 36.92 24.99
CA ILE A 334 20.66 38.34 24.68
C ILE A 334 19.55 39.24 25.26
N ALA A 335 18.28 38.82 25.17
CA ALA A 335 17.16 39.56 25.71
C ALA A 335 17.27 39.74 27.24
N ARG A 336 17.70 38.69 27.97
CA ARG A 336 17.95 38.77 29.42
C ARG A 336 19.02 39.82 29.74
N LEU A 337 20.13 39.82 29.01
CA LEU A 337 21.21 40.81 29.19
C LEU A 337 20.71 42.23 28.89
N ARG A 338 19.94 42.40 27.82
CA ARG A 338 19.36 43.69 27.43
C ARG A 338 18.42 44.24 28.50
N VAL A 339 17.51 43.41 29.00
CA VAL A 339 16.56 43.79 30.07
C VAL A 339 17.32 44.10 31.36
N SER A 340 18.30 43.27 31.74
CA SER A 340 19.12 43.49 32.94
C SER A 340 19.87 44.82 32.88
N ARG A 341 20.51 45.13 31.74
CA ARG A 341 21.20 46.42 31.54
C ARG A 341 20.24 47.60 31.59
N HIS A 342 19.09 47.48 30.94
CA HIS A 342 18.08 48.55 30.94
C HIS A 342 17.55 48.81 32.36
N HIS A 343 17.21 47.74 33.09
CA HIS A 343 16.79 47.82 34.49
C HIS A 343 17.87 48.46 35.38
N ALA A 344 19.13 48.01 35.30
CA ALA A 344 20.22 48.56 36.10
C ALA A 344 20.43 50.06 35.82
N SER A 345 20.40 50.45 34.54
CA SER A 345 20.52 51.86 34.16
C SER A 345 19.36 52.70 34.67
N ALA A 346 18.13 52.22 34.55
CA ALA A 346 16.94 52.91 35.04
C ALA A 346 16.97 53.04 36.57
N ALA A 347 17.35 51.97 37.28
CA ALA A 347 17.50 51.96 38.73
C ALA A 347 18.56 52.97 39.21
N ILE A 348 19.74 52.99 38.59
CA ILE A 348 20.81 53.96 38.93
C ILE A 348 20.33 55.40 38.70
N THR A 349 19.71 55.68 37.54
CA THR A 349 19.19 57.02 37.24
C THR A 349 18.18 57.47 38.29
N MET A 350 17.23 56.62 38.67
CA MET A 350 16.21 56.94 39.66
C MET A 350 16.79 57.11 41.07
N LEU A 351 17.70 56.24 41.50
CA LEU A 351 18.34 56.36 42.81
C LEU A 351 19.19 57.64 42.92
N ASN A 352 19.86 58.03 41.84
CA ASN A 352 20.62 59.29 41.80
C ASN A 352 19.69 60.52 41.82
N ALA A 353 18.55 60.47 41.13
CA ALA A 353 17.56 61.56 41.12
C ALA A 353 16.86 61.73 42.49
N PHE A 354 16.64 60.62 43.21
CA PHE A 354 15.91 60.58 44.48
C PHE A 354 16.81 60.13 45.65
N GLY A 355 17.91 60.86 45.89
CA GLY A 355 18.93 60.47 46.88
C GLY A 355 18.42 60.27 48.32
N GLN A 356 17.39 61.00 48.75
CA GLN A 356 16.77 60.79 50.08
C GLN A 356 16.05 59.43 50.17
N GLU A 357 15.40 58.99 49.09
CA GLU A 357 14.74 57.70 49.02
C GLU A 357 15.78 56.56 48.98
N GLU A 358 16.89 56.72 48.24
CA GLU A 358 18.01 55.76 48.25
C GLU A 358 18.57 55.57 49.65
N GLN A 359 18.82 56.67 50.37
CA GLN A 359 19.35 56.62 51.74
C GLN A 359 18.38 55.88 52.67
N LEU A 360 17.07 56.15 52.56
CA LEU A 360 16.06 55.45 53.34
C LEU A 360 16.07 53.95 53.04
N VAL A 361 16.14 53.57 51.76
CA VAL A 361 16.19 52.15 51.36
C VAL A 361 17.45 51.47 51.90
N ARG A 362 18.60 52.14 51.85
CA ARG A 362 19.87 51.63 52.41
C ARG A 362 19.82 51.51 53.93
N GLN A 363 19.19 52.45 54.64
CA GLN A 363 18.99 52.37 56.08
C GLN A 363 18.08 51.20 56.46
N GLU A 364 16.95 51.04 55.76
CA GLU A 364 16.02 49.93 56.03
C GLU A 364 16.63 48.56 55.74
N SER A 365 17.51 48.44 54.73
CA SER A 365 18.18 47.17 54.40
C SER A 365 19.28 46.76 55.39
N GLN A 366 19.85 47.71 56.13
CA GLN A 366 20.87 47.46 57.16
C GLN A 366 20.26 47.11 58.53
N LYS A 367 18.95 47.29 58.72
CA LYS A 367 18.27 46.92 59.96
C LYS A 367 18.18 45.39 60.11
N LYS A 368 18.30 44.91 61.34
CA LYS A 368 18.05 43.50 61.70
C LYS A 368 16.62 43.22 62.18
N SER A 369 15.89 44.26 62.59
CA SER A 369 14.51 44.18 63.08
C SER A 369 13.85 45.58 63.04
N ARG A 370 12.53 45.64 63.29
CA ARG A 370 11.72 46.88 63.28
C ARG A 370 11.79 47.65 61.94
N HIS A 371 11.66 46.90 60.84
CA HIS A 371 11.52 47.48 59.51
C HIS A 371 10.22 48.28 59.40
N LEU A 372 10.20 49.27 58.49
CA LEU A 372 8.95 49.90 58.08
C LEU A 372 8.01 48.86 57.47
N SER A 373 6.70 49.00 57.72
CA SER A 373 5.71 48.22 56.97
C SER A 373 5.77 48.59 55.49
N LEU A 374 5.49 47.62 54.61
CA LEU A 374 5.58 47.82 53.16
C LEU A 374 4.81 49.06 52.69
N ARG A 375 3.59 49.26 53.22
CA ARG A 375 2.76 50.44 52.96
C ARG A 375 3.47 51.75 53.31
N LYS A 376 4.06 51.86 54.51
CA LYS A 376 4.78 53.07 54.95
C LYS A 376 6.07 53.28 54.20
N PHE A 377 6.77 52.19 53.87
CA PHE A 377 8.03 52.26 53.14
C PHE A 377 7.78 52.75 51.71
N LEU A 378 6.78 52.21 51.03
CA LEU A 378 6.40 52.61 49.68
C LEU A 378 5.87 54.06 49.61
N GLN A 379 5.18 54.54 50.65
CA GLN A 379 4.78 55.95 50.74
C GLN A 379 5.98 56.90 50.87
N ARG A 380 7.08 56.47 51.48
CA ARG A 380 8.26 57.30 51.75
C ARG A 380 9.36 57.19 50.68
N ALA A 381 9.42 56.08 49.96
CA ALA A 381 10.41 55.83 48.92
C ALA A 381 9.80 55.15 47.68
N PRO A 382 8.72 55.70 47.08
CA PRO A 382 8.03 55.04 45.96
C PRO A 382 8.94 54.91 44.74
N HIS A 383 9.69 55.96 44.39
CA HIS A 383 10.52 55.98 43.19
C HIS A 383 11.70 55.02 43.31
N ALA A 384 12.40 55.03 44.44
CA ALA A 384 13.52 54.13 44.67
C ALA A 384 13.08 52.65 44.71
N LEU A 385 11.96 52.34 45.38
CA LEU A 385 11.48 50.96 45.49
C LEU A 385 10.96 50.41 44.16
N LEU A 386 10.18 51.19 43.41
CA LEU A 386 9.68 50.77 42.10
C LEU A 386 10.80 50.68 41.06
N ALA A 387 11.84 51.52 41.15
CA ALA A 387 12.99 51.42 40.26
C ALA A 387 13.85 50.18 40.56
N LEU A 388 14.04 49.83 41.84
CA LEU A 388 14.77 48.64 42.28
C LEU A 388 14.00 47.34 42.05
N ARG A 389 12.67 47.37 42.23
CA ARG A 389 11.76 46.24 42.04
C ARG A 389 10.59 46.73 41.16
N PRO A 390 10.72 46.70 39.83
CA PRO A 390 9.67 47.21 38.93
C PRO A 390 8.48 46.26 38.77
N CYS A 391 8.65 44.97 39.05
CA CYS A 391 7.60 43.97 38.93
C CYS A 391 7.20 43.44 40.32
N TRP A 392 5.90 43.51 40.62
CA TRP A 392 5.30 43.07 41.88
C TRP A 392 4.22 42.05 41.57
N VAL A 393 4.20 40.96 42.33
CA VAL A 393 3.22 39.87 42.18
C VAL A 393 2.57 39.65 43.53
N GLY A 394 1.24 39.53 43.55
CA GLY A 394 0.47 39.28 44.75
C GLY A 394 -1.01 39.08 44.44
N SER A 395 -1.72 38.44 45.37
CA SER A 395 -3.18 38.32 45.26
C SER A 395 -3.86 39.68 45.37
N PRO A 396 -5.06 39.87 44.80
CA PRO A 396 -5.81 41.13 44.92
C PRO A 396 -5.97 41.60 46.38
N LEU A 397 -6.23 40.66 47.29
CA LEU A 397 -6.30 40.91 48.73
C LEU A 397 -4.97 41.42 49.31
N SER A 398 -3.84 40.84 48.91
CA SER A 398 -2.52 41.30 49.35
C SER A 398 -2.23 42.72 48.85
N VAL A 399 -2.63 43.03 47.62
CA VAL A 399 -2.47 44.35 47.00
C VAL A 399 -3.29 45.41 47.76
N SER A 400 -4.53 45.10 48.14
CA SER A 400 -5.39 46.03 48.88
C SER A 400 -4.85 46.34 50.28
N GLN A 401 -4.32 45.33 50.98
CA GLN A 401 -3.78 45.46 52.34
C GLN A 401 -2.41 46.14 52.38
N LEU A 402 -1.50 45.77 51.49
CA LEU A 402 -0.08 46.13 51.60
C LEU A 402 0.30 47.40 50.86
N LEU A 403 -0.41 47.77 49.79
CA LEU A 403 -0.07 48.94 48.98
C LEU A 403 -0.91 50.16 49.39
N PRO A 404 -0.37 51.39 49.29
CA PRO A 404 -1.15 52.62 49.43
C PRO A 404 -2.17 52.77 48.29
N ALA A 405 -3.25 53.50 48.55
CA ALA A 405 -4.31 53.78 47.58
C ALA A 405 -3.92 54.95 46.65
N GLN A 406 -2.88 54.74 45.84
CA GLN A 406 -2.40 55.70 44.84
C GLN A 406 -1.94 54.95 43.60
N THR A 407 -1.91 55.61 42.44
CA THR A 407 -1.36 55.03 41.22
C THR A 407 0.15 54.86 41.36
N LEU A 408 0.63 53.63 41.26
CA LEU A 408 2.03 53.24 41.48
C LEU A 408 2.67 52.61 40.24
N PHE A 409 1.88 51.87 39.46
CA PHE A 409 2.37 51.07 38.35
C PHE A 409 1.90 51.63 37.02
N ASP A 410 2.71 51.44 35.99
CA ASP A 410 2.29 51.74 34.63
C ASP A 410 1.31 50.69 34.10
N LEU A 411 1.44 49.43 34.55
CA LEU A 411 0.64 48.30 34.11
C LEU A 411 0.26 47.40 35.29
N VAL A 412 -1.01 47.00 35.33
CA VAL A 412 -1.54 45.92 36.18
C VAL A 412 -1.93 44.76 35.28
N LEU A 413 -1.45 43.56 35.58
CA LEU A 413 -1.75 42.36 34.81
C LEU A 413 -2.49 41.37 35.71
N PHE A 414 -3.66 40.94 35.25
CA PHE A 414 -4.36 39.79 35.80
C PHE A 414 -4.12 38.60 34.88
N ASP A 415 -3.47 37.59 35.43
CA ASP A 415 -3.44 36.25 34.85
C ASP A 415 -4.54 35.43 35.52
N GLU A 416 -5.21 34.55 34.79
CA GLU A 416 -6.43 33.84 35.24
C GLU A 416 -7.54 34.78 35.73
N GLY A 417 -7.80 35.86 34.98
CA GLY A 417 -8.83 36.86 35.30
C GLY A 417 -10.25 36.31 35.39
N SER A 418 -10.53 35.13 34.82
CA SER A 418 -11.81 34.43 35.02
C SER A 418 -12.00 33.90 36.44
N GLN A 419 -10.93 33.83 37.24
CA GLN A 419 -10.96 33.37 38.64
C GLN A 419 -10.88 34.53 39.66
N VAL A 420 -11.01 35.77 39.22
CA VAL A 420 -10.94 36.96 40.09
C VAL A 420 -12.26 37.72 40.06
N LEU A 421 -12.84 37.97 41.24
CA LEU A 421 -14.06 38.76 41.39
C LEU A 421 -13.80 40.25 41.07
N PRO A 422 -14.75 40.97 40.43
CA PRO A 422 -14.60 42.39 40.12
C PRO A 422 -14.25 43.27 41.33
N GLU A 423 -14.90 43.03 42.48
CA GLU A 423 -14.70 43.77 43.73
C GLU A 423 -13.32 43.54 44.35
N ASP A 424 -12.70 42.37 44.11
CA ASP A 424 -11.33 42.10 44.52
C ASP A 424 -10.33 42.78 43.57
N ALA A 425 -10.63 42.79 42.27
CA ALA A 425 -9.76 43.36 41.24
C ALA A 425 -9.65 44.89 41.32
N ILE A 426 -10.70 45.60 41.72
CA ILE A 426 -10.77 47.07 41.68
C ILE A 426 -9.60 47.73 42.42
N ALA A 427 -9.17 47.14 43.54
CA ALA A 427 -8.07 47.65 44.34
C ALA A 427 -6.74 47.60 43.58
N ALA A 428 -6.49 46.51 42.83
CA ALA A 428 -5.29 46.40 42.02
C ALA A 428 -5.38 47.33 40.78
N ILE A 429 -6.53 47.37 40.10
CA ILE A 429 -6.76 48.22 38.91
C ILE A 429 -6.47 49.70 39.22
N ALA A 430 -6.97 50.23 40.35
CA ALA A 430 -6.78 51.63 40.74
C ALA A 430 -5.31 52.04 40.94
N ARG A 431 -4.39 51.07 41.10
CA ARG A 431 -2.95 51.30 41.29
C ARG A 431 -2.15 51.29 39.99
N GLY A 432 -2.79 50.98 38.85
CA GLY A 432 -2.19 50.96 37.51
C GLY A 432 -2.66 52.11 36.63
N LYS A 433 -1.83 52.53 35.66
CA LYS A 433 -2.27 53.41 34.57
C LYS A 433 -3.00 52.65 33.46
N GLN A 434 -2.59 51.41 33.22
CA GLN A 434 -3.19 50.49 32.28
C GLN A 434 -3.45 49.15 32.96
N THR A 435 -4.50 48.44 32.53
CA THR A 435 -4.81 47.09 33.01
C THR A 435 -4.90 46.15 31.82
N VAL A 436 -4.27 44.98 31.94
CA VAL A 436 -4.41 43.86 31.01
C VAL A 436 -4.97 42.69 31.79
N ILE A 437 -6.00 42.05 31.24
CA ILE A 437 -6.67 40.91 31.85
C ILE A 437 -6.59 39.77 30.84
N ALA A 438 -5.95 38.68 31.26
CA ALA A 438 -5.85 37.44 30.51
C ALA A 438 -6.55 36.33 31.29
N GLY A 439 -7.20 35.41 30.58
CA GLY A 439 -7.91 34.28 31.16
C GLY A 439 -8.78 33.60 30.12
N ASP A 440 -9.57 32.64 30.58
CA ASP A 440 -10.50 31.87 29.74
C ASP A 440 -11.85 31.79 30.44
N ASN A 441 -12.88 32.35 29.82
CA ASN A 441 -14.25 32.38 30.35
C ASN A 441 -14.96 31.02 30.24
N HIS A 442 -14.35 30.04 29.59
CA HIS A 442 -14.83 28.66 29.57
C HIS A 442 -14.14 27.75 30.61
N GLN A 443 -13.21 28.29 31.39
CA GLN A 443 -12.59 27.60 32.52
C GLN A 443 -13.35 27.90 33.83
N LEU A 444 -12.85 27.38 34.95
CA LEU A 444 -13.53 27.47 36.24
C LEU A 444 -13.76 28.94 36.64
N PRO A 445 -14.99 29.33 37.01
CA PRO A 445 -15.26 30.65 37.58
C PRO A 445 -14.67 30.76 38.99
N PRO A 446 -14.65 31.96 39.60
CA PRO A 446 -14.16 32.13 40.96
C PRO A 446 -15.00 31.29 41.92
N THR A 447 -14.35 30.59 42.86
CA THR A 447 -15.09 29.84 43.88
C THR A 447 -15.61 30.81 44.93
N PRO A 448 -16.94 30.97 45.13
CA PRO A 448 -17.45 31.88 46.13
C PRO A 448 -17.19 31.31 47.52
N PHE A 449 -16.06 31.67 48.13
CA PHE A 449 -15.67 31.19 49.46
C PHE A 449 -16.50 31.84 50.59
N PHE A 450 -17.33 32.86 50.27
CA PHE A 450 -18.10 33.63 51.26
C PHE A 450 -19.54 33.99 50.86
N ALA A 451 -20.10 33.48 49.76
CA ALA A 451 -21.48 33.81 49.33
C ALA A 451 -22.56 33.03 50.09
N SER A 452 -22.43 32.93 51.41
CA SER A 452 -23.55 32.59 52.30
C SER A 452 -24.13 33.90 52.83
N THR A 453 -24.72 34.70 51.95
CA THR A 453 -25.60 35.79 52.39
C THR A 453 -26.94 35.16 52.79
N PRO A 454 -27.51 35.46 53.96
CA PRO A 454 -28.83 34.94 54.34
C PRO A 454 -29.86 35.38 53.31
N GLU A 455 -30.62 34.41 52.79
CA GLU A 455 -31.89 34.63 52.10
C GLU A 455 -32.80 35.43 53.04
N ASP A 456 -33.03 36.73 52.79
CA ASP A 456 -34.20 37.52 53.26
C ASP A 456 -34.03 39.03 52.97
N ILE A 457 -33.84 39.43 51.70
CA ILE A 457 -34.24 40.77 51.25
C ILE A 457 -34.89 40.63 49.87
N GLU A 458 -36.23 40.60 49.86
CA GLU A 458 -37.03 40.93 48.67
C GLU A 458 -36.86 42.43 48.40
N ASP A 459 -36.03 42.79 47.41
CA ASP A 459 -36.13 44.10 46.75
C ASP A 459 -35.87 43.92 45.24
N ASP A 460 -36.89 44.31 44.46
CA ASP A 460 -37.11 44.03 43.04
C ASP A 460 -36.38 45.04 42.12
N GLU A 461 -35.13 45.38 42.44
CA GLU A 461 -34.23 46.15 41.57
C GLU A 461 -32.87 45.45 41.50
N ALA A 462 -32.76 44.45 40.62
CA ALA A 462 -31.48 43.81 40.29
C ALA A 462 -30.46 44.90 39.91
N LEU A 463 -29.45 45.09 40.77
CA LEU A 463 -28.35 46.00 40.49
C LEU A 463 -27.67 45.54 39.19
N PRO A 464 -27.20 46.44 38.31
CA PRO A 464 -26.55 46.08 37.03
C PRO A 464 -25.28 45.21 37.15
N PHE A 465 -24.88 44.87 38.39
CA PHE A 465 -23.67 44.16 38.76
C PHE A 465 -23.94 42.75 39.33
N GLU A 466 -25.19 42.31 39.51
CA GLU A 466 -25.53 40.97 40.04
C GLU A 466 -25.35 39.80 39.05
N GLY A 467 -24.61 39.99 37.95
CA GLY A 467 -24.49 39.00 36.87
C GLY A 467 -23.09 38.75 36.32
N TYR A 468 -22.05 39.38 36.86
CA TYR A 468 -20.68 39.15 36.37
C TYR A 468 -19.93 38.20 37.29
N GLU A 469 -19.63 37.01 36.78
CA GLU A 469 -18.91 35.97 37.54
C GLU A 469 -17.45 36.34 37.80
N SER A 470 -16.82 37.14 36.93
CA SER A 470 -15.40 37.51 37.05
C SER A 470 -15.06 38.88 36.46
N VAL A 471 -13.87 39.40 36.77
CA VAL A 471 -13.34 40.63 36.17
C VAL A 471 -13.12 40.47 34.65
N LEU A 472 -12.82 39.26 34.18
CA LEU A 472 -12.69 38.98 32.74
C LEU A 472 -14.05 39.12 32.03
N ASP A 473 -15.11 38.56 32.61
CA ASP A 473 -16.47 38.62 32.01
C ASP A 473 -16.98 40.06 31.97
N LEU A 474 -16.81 40.79 33.09
CA LEU A 474 -17.17 42.20 33.19
C LEU A 474 -16.47 43.04 32.11
N MET A 475 -15.17 42.82 31.90
CA MET A 475 -14.38 43.59 30.94
C MET A 475 -14.62 43.16 29.50
N SER A 476 -14.94 41.88 29.27
CA SER A 476 -15.35 41.36 27.95
C SER A 476 -16.69 41.91 27.50
N GLY A 477 -17.59 42.26 28.43
CA GLY A 477 -18.84 42.98 28.13
C GLY A 477 -18.62 44.44 27.70
N MET A 478 -17.52 45.07 28.14
CA MET A 478 -17.21 46.47 27.86
C MET A 478 -16.22 46.69 26.71
N THR A 479 -15.42 45.68 26.38
CA THR A 479 -14.30 45.80 25.43
C THR A 479 -14.27 44.62 24.47
N SER A 480 -13.56 44.75 23.34
CA SER A 480 -13.38 43.64 22.39
C SER A 480 -12.23 42.73 22.83
N PRO A 481 -12.48 41.46 23.21
CA PRO A 481 -11.43 40.54 23.64
C PRO A 481 -10.52 40.13 22.48
N TRP A 482 -9.26 39.80 22.80
CA TRP A 482 -8.29 39.29 21.84
C TRP A 482 -8.07 37.79 22.06
N TRP A 483 -8.51 36.97 21.12
CA TRP A 483 -8.48 35.52 21.23
C TRP A 483 -7.13 34.91 20.80
N LEU A 484 -6.54 34.09 21.68
CA LEU A 484 -5.38 33.26 21.35
C LEU A 484 -5.86 31.97 20.68
N ARG A 485 -5.53 31.79 19.39
CA ARG A 485 -6.07 30.67 18.60
C ARG A 485 -5.20 29.42 18.59
N TRP A 486 -3.90 29.54 18.85
CA TRP A 486 -2.98 28.41 18.70
C TRP A 486 -2.93 27.56 19.97
N HIS A 487 -3.36 26.29 19.86
CA HIS A 487 -3.25 25.32 20.95
C HIS A 487 -2.01 24.44 20.77
N TYR A 488 -1.00 24.67 21.59
CA TYR A 488 0.29 23.98 21.52
C TYR A 488 0.54 22.99 22.68
N ARG A 489 -0.41 22.84 23.61
CA ARG A 489 -0.27 21.94 24.77
C ARG A 489 -0.48 20.46 24.38
N SER A 490 -1.46 20.17 23.53
CA SER A 490 -1.74 18.79 23.11
C SER A 490 -0.82 18.40 21.95
N ARG A 491 -0.07 17.31 22.13
CA ARG A 491 0.75 16.69 21.06
C ARG A 491 -0.09 15.98 19.98
N ASP A 492 -1.37 15.75 20.26
CA ASP A 492 -2.33 15.13 19.34
C ASP A 492 -3.63 15.94 19.37
N GLU A 493 -4.09 16.40 18.20
CA GLU A 493 -5.32 17.19 18.05
C GLU A 493 -6.55 16.50 18.66
N ARG A 494 -6.59 15.17 18.68
CA ARG A 494 -7.74 14.41 19.21
C ARG A 494 -7.96 14.61 20.70
N LEU A 495 -6.92 15.02 21.45
CA LEU A 495 -7.03 15.35 22.88
C LEU A 495 -7.83 16.62 23.15
N ILE A 496 -7.82 17.57 22.21
CA ILE A 496 -8.54 18.86 22.34
C ILE A 496 -9.76 18.92 21.43
N ALA A 497 -9.90 18.01 20.46
CA ALA A 497 -10.96 18.02 19.45
C ALA A 497 -12.37 18.13 20.05
N PHE A 498 -12.67 17.39 21.12
CA PHE A 498 -13.96 17.46 21.80
C PHE A 498 -14.24 18.86 22.36
N SER A 499 -13.32 19.40 23.16
CA SER A 499 -13.43 20.74 23.74
C SER A 499 -13.43 21.83 22.66
N ASN A 500 -12.59 21.72 21.63
CA ASN A 500 -12.55 22.69 20.54
C ASN A 500 -13.91 22.75 19.81
N HIS A 501 -14.54 21.60 19.57
CA HIS A 501 -15.84 21.54 18.91
C HIS A 501 -16.98 22.08 19.78
N HIS A 502 -17.09 21.60 21.03
CA HIS A 502 -18.23 21.89 21.89
C HIS A 502 -18.11 23.19 22.71
N ILE A 503 -16.89 23.65 22.98
CA ILE A 503 -16.64 24.82 23.85
C ILE A 503 -16.16 26.00 23.00
N TYR A 504 -15.14 25.80 22.15
CA TYR A 504 -14.48 26.90 21.42
C TYR A 504 -14.95 27.08 19.96
N GLY A 505 -16.03 26.41 19.54
CA GLY A 505 -16.62 26.55 18.20
C GLY A 505 -15.68 26.26 17.03
N ASN A 506 -14.70 25.36 17.21
CA ASN A 506 -13.63 25.02 16.26
C ASN A 506 -12.72 26.21 15.90
N SER A 507 -12.62 27.23 16.76
CA SER A 507 -11.80 28.41 16.53
C SER A 507 -10.30 28.18 16.77
N LEU A 508 -9.95 27.17 17.61
CA LEU A 508 -8.57 26.83 17.94
C LEU A 508 -7.89 26.09 16.78
N ILE A 509 -6.68 26.56 16.47
CA ILE A 509 -5.75 25.95 15.53
C ILE A 509 -4.94 24.90 16.30
N THR A 510 -4.95 23.67 15.81
CA THR A 510 -4.28 22.52 16.44
C THR A 510 -3.30 21.88 15.45
N PHE A 511 -2.40 21.04 15.97
CA PHE A 511 -1.41 20.33 15.15
C PHE A 511 -1.77 18.85 15.05
N PRO A 512 -1.71 18.24 13.85
CA PRO A 512 -2.09 16.85 13.65
C PRO A 512 -1.15 15.91 14.41
N GLY A 513 -1.72 14.89 15.07
CA GLY A 513 -0.96 13.86 15.77
C GLY A 513 -0.35 12.81 14.83
N ARG A 514 0.56 11.98 15.34
CA ARG A 514 1.28 10.94 14.55
C ARG A 514 0.44 9.69 14.20
N GLY A 515 -0.89 9.76 14.25
CA GLY A 515 -1.81 8.78 13.63
C GLY A 515 -1.88 7.35 14.18
N HIS A 516 -0.93 6.87 14.99
CA HIS A 516 -0.85 5.44 15.36
C HIS A 516 -1.55 5.07 16.68
N ASP A 517 -1.42 5.87 17.75
CA ASP A 517 -2.03 5.55 19.05
C ASP A 517 -3.39 6.21 19.23
N ARG A 518 -4.27 5.61 20.05
CA ARG A 518 -5.50 6.26 20.51
C ARG A 518 -5.18 7.05 21.79
N PRO A 519 -5.13 8.40 21.74
CA PRO A 519 -4.71 9.20 22.88
C PRO A 519 -5.77 9.26 23.99
N VAL A 520 -7.01 8.85 23.69
CA VAL A 520 -8.13 8.79 24.64
C VAL A 520 -8.66 7.36 24.68
N ARG A 521 -8.85 6.84 25.90
CA ARG A 521 -9.45 5.53 26.16
C ARG A 521 -10.51 5.68 27.24
N HIS A 522 -11.72 5.22 26.94
CA HIS A 522 -12.78 5.05 27.93
C HIS A 522 -12.71 3.63 28.52
N VAL A 523 -12.71 3.51 29.85
CA VAL A 523 -12.75 2.24 30.57
C VAL A 523 -14.04 2.22 31.39
N LEU A 524 -15.03 1.47 30.92
CA LEU A 524 -16.27 1.29 31.66
C LEU A 524 -16.02 0.36 32.86
N VAL A 525 -16.27 0.86 34.07
CA VAL A 525 -16.24 0.06 35.30
C VAL A 525 -17.69 -0.24 35.71
N PRO A 526 -18.17 -1.48 35.57
CA PRO A 526 -19.53 -1.82 35.96
C PRO A 526 -19.68 -1.75 37.48
N GLN A 527 -20.73 -1.07 37.96
CA GLN A 527 -21.08 -0.99 39.37
C GLN A 527 -22.49 -1.52 39.59
N THR A 528 -22.69 -2.25 40.69
CA THR A 528 -24.02 -2.67 41.16
C THR A 528 -24.50 -1.66 42.20
N ALA A 529 -25.74 -1.18 42.09
CA ALA A 529 -26.27 -0.23 43.06
C ALA A 529 -26.33 -0.84 44.47
N GLY A 530 -25.86 -0.10 45.48
CA GLY A 530 -25.93 -0.50 46.90
C GLY A 530 -24.78 -1.36 47.42
N THR A 531 -23.75 -1.64 46.62
CA THR A 531 -22.55 -2.39 47.08
C THR A 531 -21.58 -1.53 47.89
N ASP A 532 -21.54 -0.22 47.62
CA ASP A 532 -20.77 0.76 48.38
C ASP A 532 -21.69 1.60 49.27
N GLN A 533 -21.25 1.85 50.51
CA GLN A 533 -21.99 2.70 51.47
C GLN A 533 -21.87 4.19 51.15
N ASP A 534 -20.86 4.61 50.37
CA ASP A 534 -20.63 5.99 49.98
C ASP A 534 -20.91 6.21 48.49
N ALA A 535 -22.02 6.88 48.19
CA ALA A 535 -22.40 7.23 46.83
C ALA A 535 -21.41 8.20 46.15
N GLN A 536 -20.53 8.86 46.92
CA GLN A 536 -19.55 9.83 46.41
C GLN A 536 -18.20 9.18 46.04
N SER A 537 -18.00 7.89 46.30
CA SER A 537 -16.70 7.23 46.05
C SER A 537 -16.84 5.72 45.82
N VAL A 538 -16.72 5.31 44.56
CA VAL A 538 -16.90 3.91 44.13
C VAL A 538 -15.63 3.09 44.33
N ALA A 539 -15.71 1.97 45.04
CA ALA A 539 -14.56 1.11 45.33
C ALA A 539 -13.96 0.49 44.07
N ALA A 540 -14.82 -0.07 43.21
CA ALA A 540 -14.40 -0.75 41.98
C ALA A 540 -13.67 0.19 41.02
N GLU A 541 -14.08 1.46 40.96
CA GLU A 541 -13.39 2.47 40.17
C GLU A 541 -12.01 2.77 40.75
N ALA A 542 -11.91 2.98 42.06
CA ALA A 542 -10.63 3.24 42.71
C ALA A 542 -9.62 2.09 42.49
N GLU A 543 -10.06 0.84 42.65
CA GLU A 543 -9.24 -0.33 42.36
C GLU A 543 -8.80 -0.39 40.89
N ARG A 544 -9.71 -0.10 39.96
CA ARG A 544 -9.40 -0.11 38.54
C ARG A 544 -8.41 1.00 38.17
N VAL A 545 -8.55 2.19 38.76
CA VAL A 545 -7.62 3.30 38.58
C VAL A 545 -6.24 2.92 39.11
N VAL A 546 -6.13 2.32 40.30
CA VAL A 546 -4.84 1.82 40.84
C VAL A 546 -4.20 0.81 39.90
N GLN A 547 -4.95 -0.13 39.33
CA GLN A 547 -4.41 -1.07 38.33
C GLN A 547 -3.83 -0.35 37.10
N LEU A 548 -4.50 0.70 36.61
CA LEU A 548 -4.02 1.51 35.49
C LEU A 548 -2.76 2.31 35.85
N ILE A 549 -2.71 2.87 37.08
CA ILE A 549 -1.53 3.55 37.62
C ILE A 549 -0.32 2.60 37.65
N LEU A 550 -0.49 1.39 38.20
CA LEU A 550 0.58 0.40 38.28
C LEU A 550 1.01 -0.09 36.89
N SER A 551 0.06 -0.26 35.95
CA SER A 551 0.38 -0.62 34.56
C SER A 551 1.19 0.47 33.88
N HIS A 552 0.83 1.75 34.09
CA HIS A 552 1.59 2.89 33.57
C HIS A 552 3.01 2.92 34.13
N ALA A 553 3.17 2.79 35.45
CA ALA A 553 4.49 2.78 36.09
C ALA A 553 5.39 1.65 35.56
N LYS A 554 4.81 0.48 35.21
CA LYS A 554 5.54 -0.66 34.63
C LYS A 554 5.89 -0.47 33.15
N GLU A 555 4.94 -0.03 32.35
CA GLU A 555 5.07 0.01 30.88
C GLU A 555 5.72 1.31 30.39
N ARG A 556 5.53 2.41 31.12
CA ARG A 556 5.94 3.77 30.72
C ARG A 556 6.47 4.60 31.91
N PRO A 557 7.49 4.12 32.64
CA PRO A 557 8.04 4.80 33.82
C PRO A 557 8.63 6.19 33.51
N GLN A 558 9.06 6.43 32.26
CA GLN A 558 9.59 7.73 31.84
C GLN A 558 8.52 8.82 31.62
N ASP A 559 7.24 8.44 31.56
CA ASP A 559 6.14 9.37 31.32
C ASP A 559 5.54 9.83 32.66
N SER A 560 5.40 11.14 32.85
CA SER A 560 4.70 11.70 34.03
C SER A 560 3.23 11.27 34.07
N LEU A 561 2.71 10.98 35.26
CA LEU A 561 1.32 10.58 35.49
C LEU A 561 0.61 11.57 36.42
N GLY A 562 -0.63 11.94 36.08
CA GLY A 562 -1.53 12.69 36.94
C GLY A 562 -2.89 12.01 36.99
N VAL A 563 -3.50 11.96 38.19
CA VAL A 563 -4.82 11.38 38.41
C VAL A 563 -5.75 12.49 38.88
N ILE A 564 -6.87 12.68 38.17
CA ILE A 564 -7.85 13.73 38.45
C ILE A 564 -9.20 13.05 38.69
N THR A 565 -9.87 13.40 39.79
CA THR A 565 -11.17 12.84 40.18
C THR A 565 -12.15 13.92 40.58
N MET A 566 -13.44 13.60 40.51
CA MET A 566 -14.50 14.47 41.02
C MET A 566 -14.58 14.35 42.55
N GLY A 567 -13.96 15.30 43.26
CA GLY A 567 -14.04 15.42 44.72
C GLY A 567 -12.88 14.81 45.51
N ILE A 568 -12.61 15.40 46.68
CA ILE A 568 -11.45 15.09 47.53
C ILE A 568 -11.54 13.67 48.12
N LYS A 569 -12.73 13.24 48.56
CA LYS A 569 -12.94 11.92 49.15
C LYS A 569 -12.56 10.77 48.20
N HIS A 570 -12.84 10.91 46.91
CA HIS A 570 -12.48 9.90 45.93
C HIS A 570 -10.97 9.89 45.66
N ALA A 571 -10.34 11.07 45.57
CA ALA A 571 -8.89 11.19 45.45
C ALA A 571 -8.16 10.52 46.63
N GLU A 572 -8.60 10.80 47.87
CA GLU A 572 -8.04 10.18 49.08
C GLU A 572 -8.22 8.65 49.07
N ARG A 573 -9.38 8.16 48.62
CA ARG A 573 -9.62 6.71 48.51
C ARG A 573 -8.68 6.05 47.50
N ILE A 574 -8.46 6.67 46.34
CA ILE A 574 -7.50 6.18 45.35
C ILE A 574 -6.09 6.19 45.92
N GLN A 575 -5.69 7.27 46.61
CA GLN A 575 -4.38 7.36 47.24
C GLN A 575 -4.17 6.24 48.26
N MET A 576 -5.14 6.00 49.16
CA MET A 576 -5.07 4.91 50.13
C MET A 576 -4.97 3.53 49.48
N ALA A 577 -5.73 3.30 48.40
CA ALA A 577 -5.70 2.04 47.66
C ALA A 577 -4.35 1.85 46.93
N LEU A 578 -3.78 2.92 46.39
CA LEU A 578 -2.45 2.93 45.78
C LEU A 578 -1.37 2.63 46.82
N ASP A 579 -1.36 3.31 47.96
CA ASP A 579 -0.40 3.10 49.04
C ASP A 579 -0.42 1.65 49.53
N ALA A 580 -1.61 1.04 49.62
CA ALA A 580 -1.76 -0.37 49.98
C ALA A 580 -1.17 -1.30 48.90
N ALA A 581 -1.43 -1.03 47.63
CA ALA A 581 -0.91 -1.83 46.51
C ALA A 581 0.62 -1.75 46.37
N LEU A 582 1.20 -0.58 46.60
CA LEU A 582 2.65 -0.33 46.52
C LEU A 582 3.45 -1.12 47.57
N ARG A 583 2.86 -1.50 48.71
CA ARG A 583 3.52 -2.38 49.70
C ARG A 583 3.95 -3.73 49.13
N SER A 584 3.29 -4.19 48.07
CA SER A 584 3.58 -5.45 47.38
C SER A 584 4.40 -5.27 46.09
N HIS A 585 4.73 -4.04 45.72
CA HIS A 585 5.38 -3.67 44.45
C HIS A 585 6.61 -2.78 44.69
N SER A 586 7.63 -3.34 45.37
CA SER A 586 8.90 -2.62 45.59
C SER A 586 9.66 -2.33 44.29
N ASP A 587 9.34 -3.05 43.21
CA ASP A 587 9.86 -2.86 41.86
C ASP A 587 9.47 -1.51 41.23
N LEU A 588 8.44 -0.84 41.75
CA LEU A 588 7.94 0.43 41.21
C LEU A 588 8.38 1.67 42.01
N ALA A 589 9.24 1.50 43.03
CA ALA A 589 9.63 2.57 43.93
C ALA A 589 10.37 3.73 43.23
N ASP A 590 11.03 3.50 42.10
CA ASP A 590 11.74 4.56 41.38
C ASP A 590 10.78 5.53 40.64
N PHE A 591 9.53 5.11 40.41
CA PHE A 591 8.52 5.93 39.73
C PHE A 591 7.74 6.85 40.67
N PHE A 592 7.48 6.39 41.90
CA PHE A 592 6.68 7.09 42.93
C PHE A 592 7.58 7.79 43.94
#